data_AF-A0A1I1E2T6-F1
#
_entry.id   AF-A0A1I1E2T6-F1
#
_cell.length_a   1.000
_cell.length_b   1.000
_cell.length_c   1.000
_cell.angle_alpha   90.00
_cell.angle_beta   90.00
_cell.angle_gamma   90.00
#
_symmetry.space_group_name_H-M   'P 1'
#
loop_
_entity.id
_entity.type
_entity.pdbx_description
1 polymer ?
#
loop_
_entity_poly.entity_id
_entity_poly.type
_entity_poly.pdbx_seq_one_letter_code
_entity_poly.pdbx_strand_id
1 'polypeptide(L)'
;MHKVMLLLKTLPFKLLSYCKENWIPSLVVFYLLISSILQAITSIDIGIPCLWKTLFETSCPSCGLTTSFVCLLRADWLAAWQTNKLIYVVLPAASFYLLQDFWRFCTK
;
A
#
# COMPACT_ATOMS: atom_id res chain seq x y z
N MET A 1 -20.58 -1.23 21.82
CA MET A 1 -20.32 0.10 21.19
C MET A 1 -19.34 0.98 21.99
N HIS A 2 -19.40 1.03 23.33
CA HIS A 2 -18.51 1.88 24.16
C HIS A 2 -16.99 1.60 23.99
N LYS A 3 -16.57 0.33 23.88
CA LYS A 3 -15.15 -0.03 23.66
C LYS A 3 -14.61 0.46 22.31
N VAL A 4 -15.43 0.49 21.26
CA VAL A 4 -15.04 0.91 19.90
C VAL A 4 -14.74 2.42 19.87
N MET A 5 -15.55 3.21 20.61
CA MET A 5 -15.38 4.66 20.67
C MET A 5 -14.12 5.07 21.48
N LEU A 6 -13.78 4.32 22.52
CA LEU A 6 -12.52 4.47 23.26
C LEU A 6 -11.28 4.09 22.42
N LEU A 7 -11.42 3.05 21.59
CA LEU A 7 -10.36 2.59 20.69
C LEU A 7 -10.08 3.63 19.59
N LEU A 8 -11.13 4.24 19.01
CA LEU A 8 -10.99 5.35 18.06
C LEU A 8 -10.28 6.57 18.66
N LYS A 9 -10.53 6.87 19.93
CA LYS A 9 -9.92 8.04 20.61
C LYS A 9 -8.43 7.83 20.94
N THR A 10 -8.03 6.59 21.18
CA THR A 10 -6.64 6.20 21.48
C THR A 10 -5.87 5.71 20.26
N LEU A 11 -6.55 5.56 19.12
CA LEU A 11 -6.01 5.13 17.84
C LEU A 11 -4.74 5.86 17.41
N PRO A 12 -4.64 7.22 17.43
CA PRO A 12 -3.44 7.89 16.94
C PRO A 12 -2.21 7.59 17.79
N PHE A 13 -2.39 7.46 19.12
CA PHE A 13 -1.31 7.08 20.03
C PHE A 13 -0.87 5.64 19.80
N LYS A 14 -1.83 4.71 19.65
CA LYS A 14 -1.54 3.30 19.35
C LYS A 14 -0.90 3.11 17.97
N LEU A 15 -1.29 3.91 16.97
CA LEU A 15 -0.69 3.90 15.64
C LEU A 15 0.78 4.34 15.69
N LEU A 16 1.09 5.37 16.47
CA LEU A 16 2.47 5.83 16.65
C LEU A 16 3.33 4.77 17.33
N SER A 17 2.80 4.10 18.38
CA SER A 17 3.45 2.96 19.01
C SER A 17 3.67 1.79 18.05
N TYR A 18 2.66 1.45 17.25
CA TYR A 18 2.74 0.39 16.24
C TYR A 18 3.82 0.69 15.19
N CYS A 19 3.89 1.93 14.68
CA CYS A 19 4.93 2.32 13.73
C CYS A 19 6.34 2.28 14.33
N LYS A 20 6.48 2.55 15.63
CA LYS A 20 7.77 2.47 16.33
C LYS A 20 8.21 1.02 16.52
N GLU A 21 7.29 0.14 16.90
CA GLU A 21 7.58 -1.28 17.15
C GLU A 21 7.80 -2.05 15.84
N ASN A 22 7.03 -1.73 14.80
CA ASN A 22 7.10 -2.33 13.47
C ASN A 22 7.73 -1.39 12.43
N TRP A 23 8.87 -0.78 12.78
CA TRP A 23 9.46 0.30 11.97
C TRP A 23 9.81 -0.10 10.53
N ILE A 24 10.25 -1.34 10.27
CA ILE A 24 10.61 -1.82 8.93
C ILE A 24 9.39 -1.85 7.99
N PRO A 25 8.31 -2.61 8.26
CA PRO A 25 7.14 -2.63 7.38
C PRO A 25 6.47 -1.25 7.29
N SER A 26 6.47 -0.46 8.37
CA SER A 26 5.98 0.91 8.33
C SER A 26 6.78 1.80 7.36
N LEU A 27 8.11 1.68 7.34
CA LEU A 27 8.96 2.43 6.42
C LEU A 27 8.73 2.00 4.96
N VAL A 28 8.61 0.68 4.71
CA VAL A 28 8.31 0.15 3.37
C VAL A 28 6.96 0.67 2.85
N VAL A 29 5.90 0.56 3.66
CA VAL A 29 4.57 1.06 3.30
C VAL A 29 4.62 2.56 3.05
N PHE A 30 5.29 3.31 3.93
CA PHE A 30 5.43 4.76 3.79
C PHE A 30 6.15 5.15 2.49
N TYR A 31 7.28 4.51 2.18
CA TYR A 31 8.01 4.75 0.93
C TYR A 31 7.16 4.45 -0.31
N LEU A 32 6.44 3.31 -0.33
CA LEU A 32 5.59 2.93 -1.44
C LEU A 32 4.41 3.89 -1.63
N LEU A 33 3.79 4.35 -0.55
CA LEU A 33 2.70 5.33 -0.61
C LEU A 33 3.20 6.69 -1.11
N ILE A 34 4.29 7.21 -0.54
CA ILE A 34 4.83 8.52 -0.93
C ILE A 34 5.28 8.52 -2.39
N SER A 35 6.01 7.49 -2.84
CA SER A 35 6.43 7.38 -4.24
C SER A 35 5.23 7.29 -5.20
N SER A 36 4.21 6.50 -4.86
CA SER A 36 3.00 6.36 -5.68
C SER A 36 2.17 7.65 -5.73
N ILE A 37 2.03 8.35 -4.60
CA ILE A 37 1.34 9.65 -4.53
C ILE A 37 2.10 10.67 -5.36
N LEU A 38 3.43 10.73 -5.22
CA LEU A 38 4.26 11.65 -5.98
C LEU A 38 4.14 11.40 -7.48
N GLN A 39 4.21 10.14 -7.91
CA GLN A 39 3.95 9.76 -9.30
C GLN A 39 2.54 10.14 -9.75
N ALA A 40 1.53 9.99 -8.89
CA ALA A 40 0.16 10.38 -9.21
C ALA A 40 0.04 11.89 -9.52
N ILE A 41 0.71 12.75 -8.75
CA ILE A 41 0.61 14.22 -8.86
C ILE A 41 1.58 14.85 -9.86
N THR A 42 2.85 14.42 -9.90
CA THR A 42 3.91 15.04 -10.71
C THR A 42 4.28 14.23 -11.94
N SER A 43 3.75 13.00 -12.08
CA SER A 43 4.17 12.03 -13.11
C SER A 43 5.65 11.64 -13.06
N ILE A 44 6.34 11.94 -11.96
CA ILE A 44 7.73 11.53 -11.74
C ILE A 44 7.71 10.12 -11.14
N ASP A 45 8.35 9.17 -11.81
CA ASP A 45 8.50 7.81 -11.30
C ASP A 45 9.79 7.66 -10.49
N ILE A 46 9.65 7.66 -9.16
CA ILE A 46 10.73 7.35 -8.18
C ILE A 46 10.54 5.92 -7.62
N GLY A 47 9.59 5.16 -8.17
CA GLY A 47 9.34 3.79 -7.78
C GLY A 47 10.49 2.87 -8.18
N ILE A 48 10.65 1.77 -7.43
CA ILE A 48 11.61 0.73 -7.79
C ILE A 48 11.11 0.05 -9.08
N PRO A 49 11.88 0.04 -10.17
CA PRO A 49 11.48 -0.65 -11.39
C PRO A 49 11.35 -2.16 -11.12
N CYS A 50 10.49 -2.82 -11.88
CA CYS A 50 10.36 -4.27 -11.78
C CYS A 50 11.69 -4.93 -12.18
N LEU A 51 12.44 -5.41 -11.19
CA LEU A 51 13.75 -6.05 -11.39
C LEU A 51 13.67 -7.19 -12.40
N TRP A 52 12.57 -7.94 -12.41
CA TRP A 52 12.36 -9.03 -13.35
C TRP A 52 12.34 -8.55 -14.80
N LYS A 53 11.59 -7.48 -15.08
CA LYS A 53 11.53 -6.89 -16.42
C LYS A 53 12.86 -6.26 -16.82
N THR A 54 13.59 -5.67 -15.87
CA THR A 54 14.92 -5.11 -16.13
C THR A 54 15.97 -6.18 -16.44
N LEU A 55 15.91 -7.35 -15.78
CA LEU A 55 16.92 -8.40 -15.94
C LEU A 55 16.62 -9.38 -17.08
N PHE A 56 15.35 -9.73 -17.27
CA PHE A 56 14.93 -10.79 -18.21
C PHE A 56 14.15 -10.26 -19.40
N GLU A 57 13.88 -8.96 -19.47
CA GLU A 57 13.03 -8.31 -20.50
C GLU A 57 11.61 -8.89 -20.63
N THR A 58 11.24 -9.81 -19.73
CA THR A 58 9.95 -10.49 -19.70
C THR A 58 9.06 -9.86 -18.64
N SER A 59 7.78 -9.67 -18.97
CA SER A 59 6.79 -9.16 -18.03
C SER A 59 6.36 -10.27 -17.07
N CYS A 60 6.60 -10.10 -15.77
CA CYS A 60 6.06 -10.98 -14.73
C CYS A 60 4.63 -10.56 -14.33
N PRO A 61 3.86 -11.42 -13.64
CA PRO A 61 2.47 -11.13 -13.27
C PRO A 61 2.29 -9.89 -12.39
N SER A 62 3.32 -9.52 -11.62
CA SER A 62 3.34 -8.33 -10.76
C SER A 62 3.93 -7.09 -11.43
N CYS A 63 4.38 -7.19 -12.69
CA CYS A 63 4.93 -6.04 -13.40
C CYS A 63 3.85 -4.97 -13.58
N GLY A 64 4.15 -3.72 -13.20
CA GLY A 64 3.20 -2.60 -13.29
C GLY A 64 2.20 -2.50 -12.14
N LEU A 65 2.39 -3.24 -11.04
CA LEU A 65 1.48 -3.17 -9.87
C LEU A 65 1.41 -1.75 -9.26
N THR A 66 2.57 -1.08 -9.11
CA THR A 66 2.64 0.30 -8.62
C THR A 66 1.98 1.28 -9.59
N THR A 67 2.22 1.15 -10.89
CA THR A 67 1.58 1.99 -11.91
C THR A 67 0.06 1.81 -11.89
N SER A 68 -0.40 0.56 -11.75
CA SER A 68 -1.83 0.26 -11.61
C SER A 68 -2.40 0.88 -10.34
N PHE A 69 -1.65 0.88 -9.23
CA PHE A 69 -2.05 1.58 -8.00
C PHE A 69 -2.13 3.10 -8.21
N VAL A 70 -1.20 3.70 -8.97
CA VAL A 70 -1.27 5.13 -9.34
C VAL A 70 -2.49 5.45 -10.20
N CYS A 71 -2.87 4.58 -11.13
CA CYS A 71 -4.14 4.72 -11.87
C CYS A 71 -5.34 4.71 -10.93
N LEU A 72 -5.36 3.83 -9.92
CA LEU A 72 -6.41 3.84 -8.88
C LEU A 72 -6.40 5.14 -8.06
N LEU A 73 -5.22 5.67 -7.71
CA LEU A 73 -5.11 6.97 -7.03
C LEU A 73 -5.66 8.14 -7.86
N ARG A 74 -5.56 8.05 -9.20
CA ARG A 74 -6.15 9.00 -10.15
C ARG A 74 -7.64 8.72 -10.44
N ALA A 75 -8.24 7.75 -9.75
CA ALA A 75 -9.60 7.26 -9.99
C ALA A 75 -9.85 6.75 -11.42
N ASP A 76 -8.80 6.33 -12.14
CA ASP A 76 -8.88 5.73 -13.47
C ASP A 76 -8.87 4.20 -13.36
N TRP A 77 -10.07 3.64 -13.15
CA TRP A 77 -10.28 2.21 -12.97
C TRP A 77 -9.99 1.41 -14.25
N LEU A 78 -10.26 1.98 -15.43
CA LEU A 78 -10.06 1.27 -16.68
C LEU A 78 -8.56 1.12 -16.97
N ALA A 79 -7.79 2.20 -16.80
CA ALA A 79 -6.33 2.15 -16.96
C ALA A 79 -5.68 1.23 -15.91
N ALA A 80 -6.17 1.23 -14.67
CA ALA A 80 -5.69 0.30 -13.64
C ALA A 80 -5.89 -1.17 -14.07
N TRP A 81 -7.09 -1.52 -14.54
CA TRP A 81 -7.38 -2.89 -15.00
C TRP A 81 -6.53 -3.32 -16.20
N GLN A 82 -6.28 -2.41 -17.14
CA GLN A 82 -5.43 -2.69 -18.31
C GLN A 82 -3.96 -2.82 -17.93
N THR A 83 -3.49 -2.05 -16.94
CA THR A 83 -2.09 -2.04 -16.49
C THR A 83 -1.76 -3.30 -15.70
N ASN A 84 -2.50 -3.59 -14.62
CA ASN A 84 -2.30 -4.81 -13.86
C ASN A 84 -3.56 -5.20 -13.06
N LYS A 85 -4.27 -6.23 -13.53
CA LYS A 85 -5.49 -6.76 -12.89
C LYS A 85 -5.26 -7.28 -11.46
N LEU A 86 -4.03 -7.69 -11.14
CA LEU A 86 -3.69 -8.22 -9.83
C LEU A 86 -3.89 -7.19 -8.72
N ILE A 87 -3.85 -5.88 -9.03
CA ILE A 87 -4.06 -4.82 -8.04
C ILE A 87 -5.41 -4.97 -7.32
N TYR A 88 -6.45 -5.44 -8.01
CA TYR A 88 -7.79 -5.59 -7.45
C TYR A 88 -7.90 -6.72 -6.43
N VAL A 89 -6.92 -7.63 -6.41
CA VAL A 89 -6.81 -8.70 -5.41
C VAL A 89 -5.78 -8.31 -4.35
N VAL A 90 -4.60 -7.84 -4.78
CA VAL A 90 -3.49 -7.52 -3.89
C VAL A 90 -3.81 -6.33 -2.99
N LEU A 91 -4.43 -5.27 -3.51
CA LEU A 91 -4.72 -4.09 -2.69
C LEU A 91 -5.70 -4.42 -1.55
N PRO A 92 -6.87 -5.04 -1.79
CA PRO A 92 -7.74 -5.45 -0.68
C PRO A 92 -7.11 -6.46 0.27
N ALA A 93 -6.36 -7.44 -0.25
CA ALA A 93 -5.71 -8.45 0.58
C ALA A 93 -4.62 -7.83 1.50
N ALA A 94 -3.79 -6.94 0.94
CA ALA A 94 -2.76 -6.23 1.70
C ALA A 94 -3.39 -5.29 2.74
N SER A 95 -4.43 -4.54 2.38
CA SER A 95 -5.17 -3.70 3.33
C SER A 95 -5.79 -4.54 4.45
N PHE A 96 -6.41 -5.68 4.13
CA PHE A 96 -6.99 -6.56 5.13
C PHE A 96 -5.93 -7.12 6.08
N TYR A 97 -4.78 -7.56 5.55
CA TYR A 97 -3.68 -8.07 6.37
C TYR A 97 -3.12 -6.99 7.32
N LEU A 98 -2.89 -5.77 6.82
CA LEU A 98 -2.42 -4.65 7.64
C LEU A 98 -3.42 -4.26 8.73
N LEU A 99 -4.72 -4.24 8.41
CA LEU A 99 -5.78 -3.97 9.38
C LEU A 99 -5.87 -5.07 10.44
N GLN A 100 -5.75 -6.33 10.03
CA GLN A 100 -5.75 -7.46 10.95
C GLN A 100 -4.55 -7.42 11.89
N ASP A 101 -3.35 -7.11 11.38
CA ASP A 101 -2.14 -7.01 12.18
C ASP A 101 -2.23 -5.86 13.19
N PHE A 102 -2.66 -4.68 12.72
CA PHE A 102 -2.90 -3.53 13.59
C PHE A 102 -3.98 -3.79 14.64
N TRP A 103 -5.06 -4.51 14.30
CA TRP A 103 -6.08 -4.92 15.27
C TRP A 103 -5.52 -5.88 16.30
N ARG A 104 -4.74 -6.88 15.90
CA ARG A 104 -4.08 -7.80 16.83
C ARG A 104 -3.17 -7.04 17.79
N PHE A 105 -2.41 -6.07 17.30
CA PHE A 105 -1.60 -5.18 18.14
C PHE A 105 -2.45 -4.35 19.11
N CYS A 106 -3.59 -3.81 18.66
CA CYS A 106 -4.48 -3.04 19.51
C CYS A 106 -5.20 -3.85 20.60
N THR A 107 -5.41 -5.15 20.35
CA THR A 107 -6.10 -6.07 21.27
C THR A 107 -5.18 -6.82 22.23
N LYS A 108 -3.88 -6.89 21.92
CA LYS A 108 -2.86 -7.29 22.89
C LYS A 108 -2.70 -6.19 23.95
#